data_AF-V5Z2P7-F1
#
_entry.id   AF-V5Z2P7-F1
#
_cell.length_a   1.000
_cell.length_b   1.000
_cell.length_c   1.000
_cell.angle_alpha   90.00
_cell.angle_beta   90.00
_cell.angle_gamma   90.00
#
_symmetry.space_group_name_H-M   'P 1'
#
loop_
_entity.id
_entity.type
_entity.pdbx_description
1 polymer ?
#
loop_
_entity_poly.entity_id
_entity_poly.type
_entity_poly.pdbx_seq_one_letter_code
_entity_poly.pdbx_strand_id
1 'polypeptide(L)'
;MTFIGDVMSNLFKLKKWLAVEDTAKRLSKSMGESVSPSDCLQLALDGHLTISVLLDGDRYGVLAKEVITTKREFLKAGIIQTTPDGAYINVLGSENFFSNSELDADFYRVEREGSIRRLKSGDLYDLPMIGAELLDVLHEFESERGKVPREFHNIEGAFLSTSIGTFNIMESFNEFVFNANNDGEIVYFDKEKGIPVDFDNYHDFFYPADSLGKVEFVFRTKNIEKFENGLLNDSDNNLSLNESLQIIGTLLDTLKNADIKSKRWTQDSLKSEMVERNSSLKQRKIDDYFSEANKILKSNK
;
A
#
# COMPACT_ATOMS: atom_id res chain seq x y z
N MET A 1 -18.25 -1.50 38.50
CA MET A 1 -17.71 -2.84 38.23
C MET A 1 -17.74 -3.02 36.71
N THR A 2 -16.55 -2.83 36.16
CA THR A 2 -15.94 -3.25 34.90
C THR A 2 -16.71 -4.10 33.89
N PHE A 3 -16.36 -3.83 32.62
CA PHE A 3 -16.51 -4.63 31.39
C PHE A 3 -17.82 -4.52 30.60
N ILE A 4 -17.88 -3.50 29.74
CA ILE A 4 -18.42 -3.69 28.38
C ILE A 4 -17.22 -3.73 27.44
N GLY A 5 -16.47 -4.83 27.53
CA GLY A 5 -15.64 -5.29 26.43
C GLY A 5 -16.58 -5.98 25.46
N ASP A 6 -17.21 -5.22 24.59
CA ASP A 6 -18.10 -5.77 23.56
C ASP A 6 -17.24 -6.48 22.51
N VAL A 7 -17.02 -7.76 22.79
CA VAL A 7 -16.35 -8.79 22.00
C VAL A 7 -16.51 -8.51 20.50
N MET A 8 -15.39 -8.27 19.79
CA MET A 8 -15.33 -8.47 18.33
C MET A 8 -16.04 -9.80 18.03
N SER A 9 -17.14 -9.79 17.26
CA SER A 9 -17.84 -11.04 16.98
C SER A 9 -16.85 -12.03 16.38
N ASN A 10 -16.71 -13.21 16.98
CA ASN A 10 -15.69 -14.21 16.64
C ASN A 10 -15.66 -14.56 15.13
N LEU A 11 -16.75 -14.30 14.41
CA LEU A 11 -16.85 -14.46 12.97
C LEU A 11 -15.90 -13.53 12.17
N PHE A 12 -15.71 -12.27 12.58
CA PHE A 12 -14.80 -11.34 11.88
C PHE A 12 -13.34 -11.77 11.96
N LYS A 13 -12.95 -12.46 13.04
CA LYS A 13 -11.60 -13.02 13.20
C LYS A 13 -11.34 -14.23 12.30
N LEU A 14 -12.38 -14.88 11.78
CA LEU A 14 -12.27 -16.05 10.91
C LEU A 14 -12.28 -15.67 9.43
N LYS A 15 -12.92 -14.55 9.06
CA LYS A 15 -12.92 -14.04 7.70
C LYS A 15 -11.52 -13.54 7.32
N LYS A 16 -11.02 -13.93 6.15
CA LYS A 16 -9.73 -13.45 5.60
C LYS A 16 -9.81 -12.04 5.04
N TRP A 17 -11.01 -11.61 4.66
CA TRP A 17 -11.32 -10.33 4.05
C TRP A 17 -12.75 -9.92 4.40
N LEU A 18 -13.04 -8.62 4.28
CA LEU A 18 -14.35 -8.01 4.47
C LEU A 18 -14.71 -7.17 3.25
N ALA A 19 -15.98 -7.18 2.85
CA ALA A 19 -16.50 -6.23 1.88
C ALA A 19 -16.33 -4.78 2.39
N VAL A 20 -16.44 -3.79 1.50
CA VAL A 20 -16.25 -2.37 1.85
C VAL A 20 -17.21 -1.96 2.97
N GLU A 21 -18.47 -2.36 2.91
CA GLU A 21 -19.50 -2.02 3.89
C GLU A 21 -19.26 -2.70 5.25
N ASP A 22 -18.80 -3.95 5.24
CA ASP A 22 -18.46 -4.67 6.47
C ASP A 22 -17.19 -4.08 7.11
N THR A 23 -16.27 -3.58 6.30
CA THR A 23 -15.07 -2.85 6.75
C THR A 23 -15.47 -1.55 7.43
N ALA A 24 -16.35 -0.76 6.80
CA ALA A 24 -16.87 0.49 7.37
C ALA A 24 -17.53 0.26 8.75
N LYS A 25 -18.35 -0.78 8.88
CA LYS A 25 -18.95 -1.17 10.18
C LYS A 25 -17.90 -1.52 11.23
N ARG A 26 -16.86 -2.27 10.84
CA ARG A 26 -15.77 -2.65 11.75
C ARG A 26 -14.98 -1.42 12.21
N LEU A 27 -14.56 -0.58 11.29
CA LEU A 27 -13.80 0.63 11.60
C LEU A 27 -14.63 1.58 12.47
N SER A 28 -15.93 1.71 12.20
CA SER A 28 -16.82 2.51 13.05
C SER A 28 -16.81 2.05 14.50
N LYS A 29 -16.83 0.73 14.72
CA LYS A 29 -16.74 0.16 16.07
C LYS A 29 -15.35 0.36 16.69
N SER A 30 -14.28 0.23 15.90
CA SER A 30 -12.91 0.38 16.39
C SER A 30 -12.56 1.83 16.76
N MET A 31 -13.03 2.79 15.96
CA MET A 31 -12.71 4.22 16.13
C MET A 31 -13.69 4.93 17.05
N GLY A 32 -14.88 4.37 17.28
CA GLY A 32 -15.91 5.00 18.11
C GLY A 32 -16.65 6.15 17.42
N GLU A 33 -16.45 6.32 16.11
CA GLU A 33 -17.14 7.29 15.25
C GLU A 33 -17.74 6.61 14.03
N SER A 34 -18.64 7.28 13.32
CA SER A 34 -19.26 6.70 12.12
C SER A 34 -18.30 6.76 10.93
N VAL A 35 -17.99 5.61 10.35
CA VAL A 35 -17.20 5.44 9.13
C VAL A 35 -18.10 4.90 8.03
N SER A 36 -18.13 5.56 6.88
CA SER A 36 -18.90 5.16 5.69
C SER A 36 -18.06 4.30 4.72
N PRO A 37 -18.68 3.56 3.78
CA PRO A 37 -17.95 2.88 2.70
C PRO A 37 -17.05 3.83 1.90
N SER A 38 -17.52 5.05 1.61
CA SER A 38 -16.72 6.06 0.93
C SER A 38 -15.49 6.50 1.72
N ASP A 39 -15.56 6.50 3.06
CA ASP A 39 -14.39 6.80 3.90
C ASP A 39 -13.35 5.68 3.81
N CYS A 40 -13.77 4.41 3.73
CA CYS A 40 -12.85 3.29 3.52
C CYS A 40 -12.13 3.37 2.17
N LEU A 41 -12.86 3.70 1.10
CA LEU A 41 -12.28 3.90 -0.23
C LEU A 41 -11.34 5.11 -0.25
N GLN A 42 -11.70 6.20 0.44
CA GLN A 42 -10.83 7.36 0.58
C GLN A 42 -9.54 7.02 1.33
N LEU A 43 -9.62 6.28 2.45
CA LEU A 43 -8.43 5.81 3.18
C LEU A 43 -7.54 4.93 2.30
N ALA A 44 -8.11 4.18 1.35
CA ALA A 44 -7.34 3.42 0.38
C ALA A 44 -6.66 4.31 -0.67
N LEU A 45 -7.37 5.30 -1.20
CA LEU A 45 -6.83 6.29 -2.14
C LEU A 45 -5.71 7.13 -1.51
N ASP A 46 -5.84 7.47 -0.22
CA ASP A 46 -4.83 8.20 0.56
C ASP A 46 -3.65 7.31 1.01
N GLY A 47 -3.72 6.00 0.73
CA GLY A 47 -2.66 5.04 1.07
C GLY A 47 -2.59 4.63 2.54
N HIS A 48 -3.58 5.01 3.35
CA HIS A 48 -3.67 4.66 4.76
C HIS A 48 -4.15 3.22 5.00
N LEU A 49 -5.05 2.72 4.16
CA LEU A 49 -5.64 1.39 4.28
C LEU A 49 -5.50 0.61 2.97
N THR A 50 -4.72 -0.47 2.96
CA THR A 50 -4.52 -1.29 1.77
C THR A 50 -5.80 -2.02 1.36
N ILE A 51 -6.34 -1.63 0.20
CA ILE A 51 -7.47 -2.29 -0.47
C ILE A 51 -7.00 -3.48 -1.31
N SER A 52 -7.89 -4.43 -1.50
CA SER A 52 -7.67 -5.68 -2.23
C SER A 52 -8.85 -5.94 -3.16
N VAL A 53 -8.68 -6.88 -4.09
CA VAL A 53 -9.75 -7.34 -5.00
C VAL A 53 -9.87 -8.85 -5.03
N LEU A 54 -11.11 -9.31 -5.17
CA LEU A 54 -11.44 -10.66 -5.61
C LEU A 54 -11.77 -10.61 -7.10
N LEU A 55 -11.05 -11.44 -7.86
CA LEU A 55 -11.28 -11.56 -9.30
C LEU A 55 -12.50 -12.44 -9.59
N ASP A 56 -13.37 -11.96 -10.47
CA ASP A 56 -14.58 -12.66 -10.92
C ASP A 56 -14.30 -13.80 -11.91
N GLY A 57 -13.13 -13.74 -12.55
CA GLY A 57 -12.65 -14.67 -13.56
C GLY A 57 -11.12 -14.70 -13.55
N ASP A 58 -10.56 -15.73 -14.20
CA ASP A 58 -9.11 -15.78 -14.39
C ASP A 58 -8.67 -14.57 -15.24
N ARG A 59 -7.52 -14.00 -14.87
CA ARG A 59 -6.89 -12.89 -15.58
C ARG A 59 -5.50 -13.29 -16.03
N TYR A 60 -4.96 -12.59 -17.02
CA TYR A 60 -3.57 -12.74 -17.43
C TYR A 60 -2.77 -11.55 -16.93
N GLY A 61 -1.51 -11.76 -16.56
CA GLY A 61 -0.64 -10.69 -16.16
C GLY A 61 0.83 -11.03 -16.35
N VAL A 62 1.65 -10.00 -16.44
CA VAL A 62 3.12 -10.10 -16.51
C VAL A 62 3.73 -9.45 -15.27
N LEU A 63 4.82 -10.01 -14.76
CA LEU A 63 5.55 -9.38 -13.66
C LEU A 63 6.01 -7.99 -14.08
N ALA A 64 5.80 -7.02 -13.22
CA ALA A 64 6.09 -5.62 -13.48
C ALA A 64 6.79 -4.99 -12.27
N LYS A 65 7.69 -4.07 -12.57
CA LYS A 65 8.38 -3.25 -11.56
C LYS A 65 8.45 -1.81 -12.04
N GLU A 66 8.28 -0.88 -11.11
CA GLU A 66 8.56 0.52 -11.37
C GLU A 66 10.06 0.75 -11.34
N VAL A 67 10.58 1.42 -12.37
CA VAL A 67 11.97 1.83 -12.44
C VAL A 67 12.05 3.32 -12.68
N ILE A 68 13.03 3.93 -12.04
CA ILE A 68 13.38 5.34 -12.24
C ILE A 68 14.50 5.39 -13.27
N THR A 69 14.28 6.16 -14.32
CA THR A 69 15.27 6.46 -15.36
C THR A 69 15.19 7.95 -15.69
N THR A 70 15.76 8.37 -16.82
CA THR A 70 15.61 9.73 -17.33
C THR A 70 14.76 9.73 -18.59
N LYS A 71 14.08 10.85 -18.87
CA LYS A 71 13.38 11.01 -20.16
C LYS A 71 14.34 10.85 -21.34
N ARG A 72 15.61 11.24 -21.17
CA ARG A 72 16.67 11.05 -22.16
C ARG A 72 16.88 9.59 -22.52
N GLU A 73 17.00 8.70 -21.54
CA GLU A 73 17.20 7.29 -21.81
C GLU A 73 15.92 6.65 -22.37
N PHE A 74 14.75 7.06 -21.89
CA PHE A 74 13.47 6.57 -22.40
C PHE A 74 13.24 6.96 -23.88
N LEU A 75 13.50 8.21 -24.25
CA LEU A 75 13.28 8.76 -25.60
C LEU A 75 14.50 8.60 -26.52
N LYS A 76 15.53 7.86 -26.10
CA LYS A 76 16.82 7.75 -26.78
C LYS A 76 16.70 7.34 -28.25
N ALA A 77 15.80 6.41 -28.56
CA ALA A 77 15.58 5.95 -29.93
C ALA A 77 14.97 7.02 -30.85
N GLY A 78 14.31 8.03 -30.28
CA GLY A 78 13.73 9.16 -31.00
C GLY A 78 14.66 10.37 -31.11
N ILE A 79 15.85 10.37 -30.48
CA ILE A 79 16.74 11.53 -30.52
C ILE A 79 17.30 11.71 -31.94
N ILE A 80 16.98 12.84 -32.55
CA ILE A 80 17.43 13.23 -33.89
C ILE A 80 18.77 13.97 -33.78
N GLN A 81 18.85 14.94 -32.86
CA GLN A 81 20.00 15.81 -32.68
C GLN A 81 20.12 16.25 -31.22
N THR A 82 21.35 16.25 -30.70
CA THR A 82 21.68 16.83 -29.39
C THR A 82 22.36 18.19 -29.56
N THR A 83 22.04 19.12 -28.67
CA THR A 83 22.58 20.49 -28.60
C THR A 83 23.12 20.74 -27.19
N PRO A 84 23.88 21.84 -26.93
CA PRO A 84 24.33 22.17 -25.58
C PRO A 84 23.18 22.35 -24.58
N ASP A 85 22.02 22.82 -25.02
CA ASP A 85 20.89 23.18 -24.15
C ASP A 85 19.81 22.08 -24.04
N GLY A 86 19.87 21.04 -24.88
CA GLY A 86 18.80 20.04 -24.99
C GLY A 86 18.95 19.10 -26.20
N ALA A 87 17.85 18.48 -26.61
CA ALA A 87 17.81 17.62 -27.80
C ALA A 87 16.49 17.78 -28.59
N TYR A 88 16.58 17.64 -29.91
CA TYR A 88 15.43 17.45 -30.79
C TYR A 88 15.11 15.96 -30.88
N ILE A 89 13.86 15.61 -30.58
CA ILE A 89 13.37 14.23 -30.49
C ILE A 89 12.12 14.08 -31.37
N ASN A 90 12.10 13.02 -32.19
CA ASN A 90 10.91 12.59 -32.90
C ASN A 90 9.97 11.88 -31.94
N VAL A 91 8.82 12.49 -31.67
CA VAL A 91 7.74 11.89 -30.87
C VAL A 91 6.52 11.82 -31.77
N LEU A 92 6.07 10.59 -32.06
CA LEU A 92 4.88 10.32 -32.89
C LEU A 92 4.92 11.03 -34.26
N GLY A 93 6.09 11.08 -34.89
CA GLY A 93 6.28 11.71 -36.21
C GLY A 93 6.46 13.22 -36.18
N SER A 94 6.49 13.84 -34.99
CA SER A 94 6.72 15.28 -34.81
C SER A 94 8.06 15.55 -34.13
N GLU A 95 8.82 16.50 -34.67
CA GLU A 95 10.09 16.95 -34.09
C GLU A 95 9.83 17.95 -32.96
N ASN A 96 10.25 17.60 -31.75
CA ASN A 96 10.06 18.42 -30.56
C ASN A 96 11.41 18.67 -29.88
N PHE A 97 11.65 19.91 -29.44
CA PHE A 97 12.82 20.26 -28.64
C PHE A 97 12.52 20.07 -27.15
N PHE A 98 13.41 19.38 -26.44
CA PHE A 98 13.37 19.22 -24.99
C PHE A 98 14.67 19.74 -24.37
N SER A 99 14.55 20.52 -23.30
CA SER A 99 15.72 21.02 -22.56
C SER A 99 16.44 19.91 -21.80
N ASN A 100 17.72 20.10 -21.47
CA ASN A 100 18.45 19.16 -20.61
C ASN A 100 17.76 18.98 -19.24
N SER A 101 17.20 20.04 -18.65
CA SER A 101 16.45 19.92 -17.40
C SER A 101 15.22 19.02 -17.51
N GLU A 102 14.53 19.02 -18.65
CA GLU A 102 13.40 18.12 -18.87
C GLU A 102 13.86 16.69 -19.16
N LEU A 103 14.93 16.55 -19.94
CA LEU A 103 15.44 15.25 -20.38
C LEU A 103 16.11 14.47 -19.24
N ASP A 104 16.77 15.16 -18.33
CA ASP A 104 17.55 14.56 -17.25
C ASP A 104 16.77 14.50 -15.93
N ALA A 105 15.50 14.93 -15.94
CA ALA A 105 14.58 14.74 -14.82
C ALA A 105 14.24 13.25 -14.64
N ASP A 106 13.96 12.88 -13.38
CA ASP A 106 13.47 11.56 -13.02
C ASP A 106 12.21 11.23 -13.83
N PHE A 107 12.26 10.08 -14.49
CA PHE A 107 11.19 9.55 -15.31
C PHE A 107 10.86 8.15 -14.83
N TYR A 108 9.64 7.99 -14.34
CA TYR A 108 9.11 6.72 -13.90
C TYR A 108 8.60 5.95 -15.11
N ARG A 109 8.99 4.68 -15.22
CA ARG A 109 8.40 3.75 -16.19
C ARG A 109 8.18 2.39 -15.57
N VAL A 110 7.28 1.64 -16.19
CA VAL A 110 7.02 0.24 -15.84
C VAL A 110 7.86 -0.66 -16.73
N GLU A 111 8.72 -1.47 -16.12
CA GLU A 111 9.39 -2.58 -16.78
C GLU A 111 8.60 -3.87 -16.55
N ARG A 112 8.30 -4.58 -17.64
CA ARG A 112 7.60 -5.86 -17.64
C ARG A 112 8.59 -6.98 -17.95
N GLU A 113 8.63 -8.01 -17.12
CA GLU A 113 9.65 -9.05 -17.19
C GLU A 113 9.05 -10.45 -17.24
N GLY A 114 9.62 -11.29 -18.12
CA GLY A 114 9.25 -12.68 -18.26
C GLY A 114 7.92 -12.86 -18.99
N SER A 115 7.28 -13.98 -18.69
CA SER A 115 6.12 -14.46 -19.43
C SER A 115 4.79 -14.11 -18.78
N ILE A 116 3.76 -14.10 -19.61
CA ILE A 116 2.37 -13.94 -19.16
C ILE A 116 1.98 -15.15 -18.31
N ARG A 117 1.41 -14.86 -17.13
CA ARG A 117 0.92 -15.85 -16.17
C ARG A 117 -0.55 -15.65 -15.92
N ARG A 118 -1.25 -16.76 -15.64
CA ARG A 118 -2.64 -16.73 -15.25
C ARG A 118 -2.78 -16.44 -13.76
N LEU A 119 -3.50 -15.37 -13.44
CA LEU A 119 -3.99 -15.02 -12.12
C LEU A 119 -5.37 -15.65 -11.92
N LYS A 120 -5.58 -16.34 -10.81
CA LYS A 120 -6.76 -17.18 -10.62
C LYS A 120 -7.94 -16.38 -10.07
N SER A 121 -9.12 -16.69 -10.58
CA SER A 121 -10.39 -16.30 -9.96
C SER A 121 -10.50 -16.79 -8.52
N GLY A 122 -11.17 -16.00 -7.68
CA GLY A 122 -11.38 -16.31 -6.26
C GLY A 122 -10.15 -16.16 -5.35
N ASP A 123 -8.95 -15.97 -5.92
CA ASP A 123 -7.79 -15.54 -5.16
C ASP A 123 -7.88 -14.05 -4.86
N LEU A 124 -7.18 -13.65 -3.80
CA LEU A 124 -7.20 -12.29 -3.28
C LEU A 124 -5.90 -11.58 -3.62
N TYR A 125 -6.00 -10.38 -4.16
CA TYR A 125 -4.87 -9.58 -4.64
C TYR A 125 -4.90 -8.19 -4.00
N ASP A 126 -3.76 -7.72 -3.50
CA ASP A 126 -3.67 -6.34 -2.97
C ASP A 126 -3.51 -5.36 -4.14
N LEU A 127 -4.08 -4.15 -4.04
CA LEU A 127 -3.90 -3.13 -5.07
C LEU A 127 -2.70 -2.24 -4.73
N PRO A 128 -1.71 -2.11 -5.64
CA PRO A 128 -0.56 -1.24 -5.43
C PRO A 128 -0.88 0.25 -5.59
N MET A 129 -1.97 0.60 -6.28
CA MET A 129 -2.45 1.98 -6.49
C MET A 129 -1.47 2.83 -7.33
N ILE A 130 -0.91 2.25 -8.39
CA ILE A 130 0.06 2.86 -9.31
C ILE A 130 -0.45 2.97 -10.75
N GLY A 131 -1.53 2.25 -11.10
CA GLY A 131 -2.07 2.21 -12.47
C GLY A 131 -3.57 2.48 -12.55
N ALA A 132 -4.22 1.81 -13.50
CA ALA A 132 -5.67 1.92 -13.73
C ALA A 132 -6.50 1.41 -12.56
N GLU A 133 -5.98 0.51 -11.72
CA GLU A 133 -6.69 0.03 -10.53
C GLU A 133 -6.98 1.16 -9.54
N LEU A 134 -6.14 2.20 -9.50
CA LEU A 134 -6.42 3.41 -8.71
C LEU A 134 -7.64 4.14 -9.25
N LEU A 135 -7.77 4.22 -10.58
CA LEU A 135 -8.90 4.86 -11.25
C LEU A 135 -10.19 4.07 -11.01
N ASP A 136 -10.13 2.74 -10.98
CA ASP A 136 -11.28 1.90 -10.65
C ASP A 136 -11.76 2.12 -9.20
N VAL A 137 -10.83 2.24 -8.24
CA VAL A 137 -11.17 2.58 -6.84
C VAL A 137 -11.73 4.00 -6.73
N LEU A 138 -11.18 4.94 -7.50
CA LEU A 138 -11.70 6.32 -7.56
C LEU A 138 -13.11 6.35 -8.15
N HIS A 139 -13.37 5.54 -9.18
CA HIS A 139 -14.69 5.40 -9.79
C HIS A 139 -15.71 4.87 -8.78
N GLU A 140 -15.35 3.83 -8.01
CA GLU A 140 -16.20 3.28 -6.96
C GLU A 140 -16.46 4.32 -5.85
N PHE A 141 -15.42 5.07 -5.43
CA PHE A 141 -15.54 6.13 -4.44
C PHE A 141 -16.50 7.25 -4.88
N GLU A 142 -16.49 7.64 -6.14
CA GLU A 142 -17.39 8.66 -6.67
C GLU A 142 -18.83 8.13 -6.80
N SER A 143 -18.97 6.88 -7.25
CA SER A 143 -20.25 6.19 -7.38
C SER A 143 -20.97 6.04 -6.03
N GLU A 144 -20.26 5.63 -4.98
CA GLU A 144 -20.78 5.54 -3.61
C GLU A 144 -21.30 6.88 -3.07
N ARG A 145 -20.78 8.00 -3.60
CA ARG A 145 -21.21 9.36 -3.23
C ARG A 145 -22.31 9.91 -4.13
N GLY A 146 -22.86 9.08 -5.02
CA GLY A 146 -23.87 9.47 -6.01
C GLY A 146 -23.36 10.51 -7.02
N LYS A 147 -22.04 10.60 -7.22
CA LYS A 147 -21.45 11.47 -8.23
C LYS A 147 -21.31 10.71 -9.54
N VAL A 148 -21.25 11.46 -10.64
CA VAL A 148 -20.85 10.90 -11.93
C VAL A 148 -19.33 10.68 -11.89
N PRO A 149 -18.85 9.44 -12.04
CA PRO A 149 -17.42 9.17 -12.00
C PRO A 149 -16.66 9.85 -13.12
N ARG A 150 -15.43 10.27 -12.85
CA ARG A 150 -14.54 10.86 -13.84
C ARG A 150 -14.00 9.77 -14.78
N GLU A 151 -13.96 10.08 -16.07
CA GLU A 151 -13.36 9.25 -17.10
C GLU A 151 -11.89 9.65 -17.27
N PHE A 152 -11.00 8.87 -16.66
CA PHE A 152 -9.57 8.93 -16.88
C PHE A 152 -9.10 7.58 -17.41
N HIS A 153 -8.02 7.61 -18.19
CA HIS A 153 -7.38 6.39 -18.70
C HIS A 153 -5.93 6.36 -18.21
N ASN A 154 -5.45 5.16 -17.89
CA ASN A 154 -4.06 4.93 -17.56
C ASN A 154 -3.43 4.01 -18.62
N ILE A 155 -2.46 4.55 -19.36
CA ILE A 155 -1.79 3.82 -20.45
C ILE A 155 -0.98 2.61 -19.98
N GLU A 156 -0.59 2.56 -18.70
CA GLU A 156 0.13 1.42 -18.13
C GLU A 156 -0.81 0.30 -17.68
N GLY A 157 -2.12 0.55 -17.68
CA GLY A 157 -3.16 -0.41 -17.30
C GLY A 157 -3.22 -0.71 -15.81
N ALA A 158 -3.97 -1.74 -15.43
CA ALA A 158 -4.19 -2.12 -14.03
C ALA A 158 -3.07 -3.02 -13.46
N PHE A 159 -2.82 -2.93 -12.15
CA PHE A 159 -1.83 -3.74 -11.45
C PHE A 159 -2.39 -4.47 -10.23
N LEU A 160 -1.80 -5.63 -9.93
CA LEU A 160 -2.11 -6.46 -8.78
C LEU A 160 -0.85 -6.87 -8.03
N SER A 161 -0.83 -6.70 -6.72
CA SER A 161 0.25 -7.17 -5.87
C SER A 161 0.01 -8.60 -5.40
N THR A 162 1.01 -9.45 -5.62
CA THR A 162 1.06 -10.86 -5.21
C THR A 162 2.22 -11.10 -4.25
N SER A 163 2.33 -12.31 -3.68
CA SER A 163 3.48 -12.68 -2.84
C SER A 163 4.82 -12.76 -3.59
N ILE A 164 4.80 -12.83 -4.92
CA ILE A 164 6.00 -12.95 -5.75
C ILE A 164 6.35 -11.64 -6.47
N GLY A 165 5.52 -10.59 -6.35
CA GLY A 165 5.72 -9.31 -7.00
C GLY A 165 4.43 -8.68 -7.50
N THR A 166 4.57 -7.52 -8.13
CA THR A 166 3.47 -6.81 -8.78
C THR A 166 3.29 -7.34 -10.20
N PHE A 167 2.05 -7.60 -10.59
CA PHE A 167 1.67 -8.00 -11.93
C PHE A 167 0.92 -6.86 -12.60
N ASN A 168 1.26 -6.53 -13.84
CA ASN A 168 0.41 -5.74 -14.70
C ASN A 168 -0.61 -6.68 -15.36
N ILE A 169 -1.89 -6.35 -15.26
CA ILE A 169 -2.97 -7.11 -15.90
C ILE A 169 -2.92 -6.86 -17.40
N MET A 170 -3.06 -7.94 -18.16
CA MET A 170 -2.96 -7.96 -19.60
C MET A 170 -4.25 -8.52 -20.20
N GLU A 171 -4.72 -7.86 -21.26
CA GLU A 171 -5.80 -8.34 -22.12
C GLU A 171 -5.22 -8.81 -23.45
N SER A 172 -5.94 -9.72 -24.10
CA SER A 172 -5.58 -10.20 -25.43
C SER A 172 -6.23 -9.33 -26.50
N PHE A 173 -5.52 -9.07 -27.59
CA PHE A 173 -6.11 -8.38 -28.76
C PHE A 173 -7.27 -9.20 -29.35
N ASN A 174 -7.12 -10.52 -29.36
CA ASN A 174 -8.06 -11.47 -29.95
C ASN A 174 -8.43 -12.56 -28.94
N GLU A 175 -9.56 -13.22 -29.17
CA GLU A 175 -9.96 -14.40 -28.40
C GLU A 175 -8.99 -15.57 -28.65
N PHE A 176 -8.62 -16.31 -27.61
CA PHE A 176 -7.82 -17.52 -27.74
C PHE A 176 -8.67 -18.78 -27.66
N VAL A 177 -8.33 -19.77 -28.49
CA VAL A 177 -8.97 -21.09 -28.49
C VAL A 177 -7.94 -22.20 -28.29
N PHE A 178 -8.38 -23.31 -27.72
CA PHE A 178 -7.55 -24.52 -27.67
C PHE A 178 -7.55 -25.20 -29.04
N ASN A 179 -6.37 -25.44 -29.60
CA ASN A 179 -6.21 -26.21 -30.83
C ASN A 179 -4.94 -27.06 -30.77
N ALA A 180 -4.90 -28.13 -31.56
CA ALA A 180 -3.70 -28.95 -31.69
C ALA A 180 -2.68 -28.22 -32.59
N ASN A 181 -1.44 -28.11 -32.14
CA ASN A 181 -0.34 -27.65 -32.97
C ASN A 181 0.09 -28.74 -33.98
N ASN A 182 1.10 -28.43 -34.80
CA ASN A 182 1.62 -29.35 -35.82
C ASN A 182 2.18 -30.66 -35.23
N ASP A 183 2.56 -30.64 -33.94
CA ASP A 183 3.08 -31.79 -33.20
C ASP A 183 1.98 -32.58 -32.45
N GLY A 184 0.72 -32.15 -32.57
CA GLY A 184 -0.44 -32.78 -31.92
C GLY A 184 -0.65 -32.37 -30.46
N GLU A 185 0.10 -31.39 -29.95
CA GLU A 185 -0.06 -30.85 -28.59
C GLU A 185 -1.17 -29.81 -28.56
N ILE A 186 -2.02 -29.84 -27.53
CA ILE A 186 -3.08 -28.84 -27.34
C ILE A 186 -2.45 -27.58 -26.77
N VAL A 187 -2.49 -26.50 -27.54
CA VAL A 187 -1.98 -25.17 -27.16
C VAL A 187 -3.05 -24.10 -27.41
N TYR A 188 -2.81 -22.90 -26.89
CA TYR A 188 -3.63 -21.74 -27.20
C TYR A 188 -3.28 -21.20 -28.58
N PHE A 189 -4.30 -20.90 -29.37
CA PHE A 189 -4.19 -20.24 -30.66
C PHE A 189 -4.96 -18.92 -30.65
N ASP A 190 -4.38 -17.89 -31.26
CA ASP A 190 -5.11 -16.69 -31.64
C ASP A 190 -6.14 -17.08 -32.71
N LYS A 191 -7.42 -16.89 -32.38
CA LYS A 191 -8.54 -17.30 -33.23
C LYS A 191 -8.57 -16.58 -34.58
N GLU A 192 -8.08 -15.36 -34.64
CA GLU A 192 -8.08 -14.56 -35.87
C GLU A 192 -6.82 -14.80 -36.70
N LYS A 193 -5.65 -14.82 -36.06
CA LYS A 193 -4.36 -15.02 -36.75
C LYS A 193 -4.08 -16.49 -37.08
N GLY A 194 -4.71 -17.43 -36.39
CA GLY A 194 -4.50 -18.87 -36.59
C GLY A 194 -3.10 -19.36 -36.21
N ILE A 195 -2.40 -18.61 -35.35
CA ILE A 195 -1.05 -18.93 -34.87
C ILE A 195 -1.07 -19.26 -33.38
N PRO A 196 -0.15 -20.11 -32.89
CA PRO A 196 0.00 -20.38 -31.47
C PRO A 196 0.31 -19.08 -30.70
N VAL A 197 -0.28 -18.93 -29.52
CA VAL A 197 0.00 -17.81 -28.62
C VAL A 197 1.34 -18.01 -27.96
N ASP A 198 2.23 -17.04 -28.13
CA ASP A 198 3.52 -16.99 -27.42
C ASP A 198 3.36 -16.18 -26.14
N PHE A 199 3.35 -16.87 -24.99
CA PHE A 199 3.24 -16.24 -23.68
C PHE A 199 4.57 -15.60 -23.22
N ASP A 200 5.70 -15.93 -23.86
CA ASP A 200 7.00 -15.35 -23.55
C ASP A 200 7.23 -14.06 -24.37
N ASN A 201 6.79 -14.03 -25.64
CA ASN A 201 6.77 -12.83 -26.49
C ASN A 201 5.37 -12.21 -26.57
N TYR A 202 4.87 -11.76 -25.43
CA TYR A 202 3.47 -11.37 -25.29
C TYR A 202 3.07 -10.10 -26.05
N HIS A 203 4.00 -9.24 -26.46
CA HIS A 203 3.69 -7.96 -27.12
C HIS A 203 2.91 -8.10 -28.43
N ASP A 204 2.97 -9.28 -29.08
CA ASP A 204 2.25 -9.55 -30.33
C ASP A 204 0.76 -9.94 -30.12
N PHE A 205 0.40 -10.28 -28.87
CA PHE A 205 -0.90 -10.87 -28.52
C PHE A 205 -1.62 -10.16 -27.37
N PHE A 206 -0.86 -9.50 -26.49
CA PHE A 206 -1.37 -8.92 -25.26
C PHE A 206 -1.01 -7.44 -25.14
N TYR A 207 -1.90 -6.69 -24.50
CA TYR A 207 -1.70 -5.29 -24.13
C TYR A 207 -2.16 -5.05 -22.68
N PRO A 208 -1.69 -3.99 -22.01
CA PRO A 208 -2.14 -3.68 -20.65
C PRO A 208 -3.63 -3.42 -20.60
N ALA A 209 -4.33 -4.02 -19.62
CA ALA A 209 -5.77 -3.85 -19.46
C ALA A 209 -6.11 -2.43 -18.97
N ASP A 210 -7.10 -1.78 -19.59
CA ASP A 210 -7.51 -0.40 -19.23
C ASP A 210 -8.17 -0.31 -17.84
N SER A 211 -8.60 -1.44 -17.27
CA SER A 211 -9.17 -1.54 -15.92
C SER A 211 -8.99 -2.94 -15.33
N LEU A 212 -9.36 -3.11 -14.07
CA LEU A 212 -9.53 -4.42 -13.42
C LEU A 212 -10.69 -5.24 -14.03
N GLY A 213 -11.57 -4.58 -14.78
CA GLY A 213 -12.85 -5.12 -15.22
C GLY A 213 -13.79 -5.34 -14.05
N LYS A 214 -14.63 -6.37 -14.14
CA LYS A 214 -15.57 -6.71 -13.05
C LYS A 214 -14.82 -7.40 -11.91
N VAL A 215 -14.79 -6.76 -10.74
CA VAL A 215 -14.15 -7.26 -9.52
C VAL A 215 -14.97 -6.91 -8.29
N GLU A 216 -14.69 -7.57 -7.18
CA GLU A 216 -15.22 -7.17 -5.86
C GLU A 216 -14.09 -6.54 -5.03
N PHE A 217 -14.26 -5.26 -4.68
CA PHE A 217 -13.35 -4.56 -3.78
C PHE A 217 -13.56 -5.00 -2.34
N VAL A 218 -12.48 -5.38 -1.68
CA VAL A 218 -12.50 -5.89 -0.31
C VAL A 218 -11.28 -5.41 0.47
N PHE A 219 -11.34 -5.50 1.78
CA PHE A 219 -10.21 -5.24 2.66
C PHE A 219 -9.81 -6.50 3.40
N ARG A 220 -8.54 -6.87 3.32
CA ARG A 220 -8.02 -8.00 4.10
C ARG A 220 -8.07 -7.70 5.58
N THR A 221 -8.47 -8.69 6.37
CA THR A 221 -8.47 -8.60 7.83
C THR A 221 -7.09 -8.21 8.37
N LYS A 222 -6.01 -8.78 7.82
CA LYS A 222 -4.62 -8.40 8.19
C LYS A 222 -4.29 -6.92 7.93
N ASN A 223 -4.86 -6.32 6.88
CA ASN A 223 -4.58 -4.93 6.50
C ASN A 223 -5.38 -3.99 7.40
N ILE A 224 -6.63 -4.34 7.71
CA ILE A 224 -7.45 -3.62 8.68
C ILE A 224 -6.80 -3.65 10.07
N GLU A 225 -6.35 -4.82 10.53
CA GLU A 225 -5.65 -4.95 11.82
C GLU A 225 -4.35 -4.15 11.85
N LYS A 226 -3.59 -4.13 10.76
CA LYS A 226 -2.39 -3.29 10.64
C LYS A 226 -2.73 -1.79 10.77
N PHE A 227 -3.80 -1.34 10.12
CA PHE A 227 -4.28 0.04 10.21
C PHE A 227 -4.76 0.39 11.63
N GLU A 228 -5.62 -0.45 12.24
CA GLU A 228 -6.12 -0.29 13.60
C GLU A 228 -4.96 -0.22 14.62
N ASN A 229 -3.96 -1.10 14.48
CA ASN A 229 -2.76 -1.06 15.32
C ASN A 229 -1.92 0.20 15.08
N GLY A 230 -1.89 0.72 13.84
CA GLY A 230 -1.25 1.99 13.50
C GLY A 230 -1.89 3.16 14.26
N LEU A 231 -3.23 3.22 14.28
CA LEU A 231 -3.97 4.24 15.03
C LEU A 231 -3.64 4.23 16.53
N LEU A 232 -3.49 3.04 17.13
CA LEU A 232 -3.11 2.91 18.55
C LEU A 232 -1.67 3.38 18.83
N ASN A 233 -0.78 3.28 17.84
CA ASN A 233 0.62 3.70 17.96
C ASN A 233 0.81 5.20 17.66
N ASP A 234 0.02 5.77 16.75
CA ASP A 234 0.01 7.20 16.42
C ASP A 234 -0.78 8.03 17.44
N SER A 235 -1.73 7.43 18.17
CA SER A 235 -2.33 8.04 19.34
C SER A 235 -1.35 8.02 20.53
N ASP A 236 -0.52 9.05 20.64
CA ASP A 236 0.12 9.53 21.88
C ASP A 236 1.08 8.57 22.65
N ASN A 237 1.49 7.41 22.12
CA ASN A 237 2.31 6.43 22.87
C ASN A 237 3.71 6.11 22.32
N ASN A 238 4.16 6.73 21.22
CA ASN A 238 5.57 6.63 20.86
C ASN A 238 6.41 7.53 21.77
N LEU A 239 6.96 6.93 22.83
CA LEU A 239 7.96 7.55 23.70
C LEU A 239 9.07 8.13 22.82
N SER A 240 9.18 9.45 22.71
CA SER A 240 10.26 10.05 21.93
C SER A 240 11.60 9.70 22.58
N LEU A 241 12.64 9.41 21.78
CA LEU A 241 13.99 9.19 22.27
C LEU A 241 14.47 10.37 23.12
N ASN A 242 14.15 11.60 22.71
CA ASN A 242 14.53 12.81 23.43
C ASN A 242 13.85 12.89 24.80
N GLU A 243 12.58 12.51 24.88
CA GLU A 243 11.82 12.50 26.13
C GLU A 243 12.29 11.38 27.06
N SER A 244 12.66 10.23 26.49
CA SER A 244 13.27 9.11 27.22
C SER A 244 14.61 9.53 27.83
N LEU A 245 15.46 10.22 27.05
CA LEU A 245 16.73 10.77 27.53
C LEU A 245 16.54 11.84 28.60
N GLN A 246 15.50 12.69 28.49
CA GLN A 246 15.17 13.70 29.50
C GLN A 246 14.71 13.06 30.82
N ILE A 247 13.91 11.99 30.75
CA ILE A 247 13.47 11.24 31.93
C ILE A 247 14.65 10.51 32.58
N ILE A 248 15.51 9.86 31.80
CA ILE A 248 16.74 9.21 32.30
C ILE A 248 17.69 10.25 32.92
N GLY A 249 17.88 11.40 32.28
CA GLY A 249 18.71 12.49 32.81
C GLY A 249 18.19 13.02 34.14
N THR A 250 16.88 13.23 34.24
CA THR A 250 16.23 13.68 35.49
C THR A 250 16.33 12.60 36.57
N LEU A 251 16.17 11.33 36.20
CA LEU A 251 16.36 10.20 37.10
C LEU A 251 17.80 10.15 37.65
N LEU A 252 18.80 10.33 36.79
CA LEU A 252 20.20 10.37 37.20
C LEU A 252 20.52 11.54 38.12
N ASP A 253 19.97 12.73 37.82
CA ASP A 253 20.14 13.92 38.66
C ASP A 253 19.52 13.73 40.05
N THR A 254 18.29 13.22 40.10
CA THR A 254 17.58 12.97 41.36
C THR A 254 18.30 11.94 42.22
N LEU A 255 18.79 10.84 41.65
CA LEU A 255 19.54 9.83 42.38
C LEU A 255 20.93 10.32 42.86
N LYS A 256 21.61 11.19 42.09
CA LYS A 256 22.91 11.76 42.48
C LYS A 256 22.80 12.74 43.63
N ASN A 257 21.72 13.53 43.66
CA ASN A 257 21.57 14.66 44.57
C ASN A 257 20.59 14.38 45.72
N ALA A 258 20.11 13.15 45.85
CA ALA A 258 19.27 12.73 46.97
C ALA A 258 20.10 12.51 48.24
N ASP A 259 19.55 12.87 49.40
CA ASP A 259 20.22 12.65 50.69
C ASP A 259 20.11 11.15 51.06
N ILE A 260 21.24 10.44 51.01
CA ILE A 260 21.33 8.96 51.01
C ILE A 260 21.01 8.33 52.39
N LYS A 261 20.64 9.12 53.39
CA LYS A 261 20.30 8.59 54.73
C LYS A 261 18.92 7.90 54.71
N SER A 262 18.94 6.61 54.38
CA SER A 262 17.88 5.60 54.56
C SER A 262 16.54 5.83 53.85
N LYS A 263 16.50 6.49 52.69
CA LYS A 263 15.29 6.60 51.88
C LYS A 263 15.08 5.34 51.02
N ARG A 264 13.94 4.66 51.18
CA ARG A 264 13.52 3.58 50.27
C ARG A 264 12.96 4.20 48.98
N TRP A 265 13.59 3.90 47.86
CA TRP A 265 13.11 4.32 46.54
C TRP A 265 11.94 3.44 46.10
N THR A 266 10.74 4.02 46.12
CA THR A 266 9.57 3.47 45.44
C THR A 266 9.34 4.28 44.18
N GLN A 267 8.56 3.73 43.23
CA GLN A 267 8.23 4.44 42.00
C GLN A 267 7.58 5.81 42.30
N ASP A 268 6.74 5.88 43.33
CA ASP A 268 6.10 7.13 43.77
C ASP A 268 7.05 8.10 44.46
N SER A 269 7.98 7.62 45.30
CA SER A 269 8.95 8.51 45.95
C SER A 269 9.96 9.09 44.95
N LEU A 270 10.36 8.30 43.96
CA LEU A 270 11.21 8.71 42.86
C LEU A 270 10.52 9.73 41.95
N LYS A 271 9.29 9.44 41.54
CA LYS A 271 8.45 10.34 40.72
C LYS A 271 8.25 11.69 41.40
N SER A 272 7.92 11.70 42.70
CA SER A 272 7.70 12.94 43.45
C SER A 272 8.96 13.80 43.47
N GLU A 273 10.12 13.20 43.71
CA GLU A 273 11.40 13.91 43.73
C GLU A 273 11.86 14.38 42.34
N MET A 274 11.53 13.63 41.28
CA MET A 274 11.76 14.04 39.89
C MET A 274 10.94 15.27 39.49
N VAL A 275 9.68 15.34 39.91
CA VAL A 275 8.79 16.49 39.64
C VAL A 275 9.21 17.72 40.45
N GLU A 276 9.60 17.53 41.71
CA GLU A 276 10.09 18.61 42.58
C GLU A 276 11.37 19.27 42.05
N ARG A 277 12.28 18.47 41.47
CA ARG A 277 13.56 18.97 40.94
C ARG A 277 13.50 19.45 39.50
N ASN A 278 12.50 19.02 38.73
CA ASN A 278 12.36 19.40 37.32
C ASN A 278 10.89 19.67 36.95
N SER A 279 10.49 20.95 37.00
CA SER A 279 9.12 21.42 36.75
C SER A 279 8.65 21.26 35.30
N SER A 280 9.55 20.92 34.37
CA SER A 280 9.22 20.70 32.95
C SER A 280 8.52 19.35 32.68
N LEU A 281 8.58 18.41 33.62
CA LEU A 281 8.01 17.07 33.47
C LEU A 281 6.69 16.94 34.24
N LYS A 282 5.62 16.57 33.53
CA LYS A 282 4.31 16.30 34.13
C LYS A 282 4.30 14.91 34.77
N GLN A 283 3.70 14.80 35.96
CA GLN A 283 3.62 13.55 36.72
C GLN A 283 3.00 12.38 35.93
N ARG A 284 1.93 12.64 35.18
CA ARG A 284 1.25 11.66 34.31
C ARG A 284 2.21 11.05 33.28
N LYS A 285 3.07 11.89 32.69
CA LYS A 285 4.05 11.46 31.70
C LYS A 285 5.09 10.52 32.30
N ILE A 286 5.57 10.80 33.51
CA ILE A 286 6.52 9.91 34.21
C ILE A 286 5.88 8.53 34.49
N ASP A 287 4.60 8.51 34.85
CA ASP A 287 3.86 7.27 35.11
C ASP A 287 3.72 6.40 33.84
N ASP A 288 3.44 7.02 32.70
CA ASP A 288 3.33 6.32 31.41
C ASP A 288 4.66 5.65 31.04
N TYR A 289 5.79 6.37 31.17
CA TYR A 289 7.13 5.83 30.89
C TYR A 289 7.54 4.71 31.86
N PHE A 290 7.27 4.86 33.15
CA PHE A 290 7.59 3.82 34.13
C PHE A 290 6.73 2.57 33.95
N SER A 291 5.48 2.71 33.54
CA SER A 291 4.60 1.59 33.21
C SER A 291 5.16 0.79 32.03
N GLU A 292 5.53 1.47 30.94
CA GLU A 292 6.11 0.82 29.76
C GLU A 292 7.47 0.16 30.05
N ALA A 293 8.35 0.84 30.79
CA ALA A 293 9.63 0.26 31.21
C ALA A 293 9.43 -1.03 32.03
N ASN A 294 8.43 -1.06 32.91
CA ASN A 294 8.10 -2.26 33.69
C ASN A 294 7.50 -3.39 32.85
N LYS A 295 6.70 -3.07 31.81
CA LYS A 295 6.18 -4.08 30.87
C LYS A 295 7.34 -4.75 30.12
N ILE A 296 8.27 -3.95 29.59
CA ILE A 296 9.47 -4.45 28.88
C ILE A 296 10.35 -5.31 29.80
N LEU A 297 10.57 -4.88 31.05
CA LEU A 297 11.35 -5.63 32.03
C LEU A 297 10.69 -6.96 32.41
N LYS A 298 9.35 -7.04 32.37
CA LYS A 298 8.61 -8.28 32.64
C LYS A 298 8.56 -9.21 31.42
N SER A 299 8.56 -8.67 30.20
CA SER A 299 8.57 -9.48 28.97
C SER A 299 9.94 -10.09 28.66
N ASN A 300 11.02 -9.47 29.16
CA ASN A 300 12.40 -9.93 28.97
C ASN A 300 12.94 -10.79 30.14
N LYS A 301 12.07 -11.19 31.07
CA LYS A 301 12.37 -12.14 32.16
C LYS A 301 11.66 -13.46 31.90
#